data_AF-A0A843H248-F1
#
_entry.id   AF-A0A843H248-F1
#
_cell.length_a   1.000
_cell.length_b   1.000
_cell.length_c   1.000
_cell.angle_alpha   90.00
_cell.angle_beta   90.00
_cell.angle_gamma   90.00
#
_symmetry.space_group_name_H-M   'P 1'
#
loop_
_entity.id
_entity.type
_entity.pdbx_description
1 polymer ?
#
loop_
_entity_poly.entity_id
_entity_poly.type
_entity_poly.pdbx_seq_one_letter_code
_entity_poly.pdbx_strand_id
1 'polypeptide(L)'
;MSYDFKFSVLMPIYNVEKYLSESIDSLINQSIGFEQNVELVIIDDGSPDSSKDIALRYQEIYPNNIKVFSKSNGGQASAFNFGLDHLHGKYISFLDSDDFLSSNTLLEVYNFFEQHYDEIDLVSIPVMFFERRSGGHMLNYKFDSTRVIDLIKEPYYPQLSIASAFIKNESLKGLEFNTELIAGYDTLMVNKILLQKKKYGVISSCYYNYRKRLDATSTIDNYKQNREFFTHSLKNLDINLMDYYKEKIGNVPKFIQYVVAYDVQWFYTISNLPEYFTKDETNEFWETFYHVLSYIDEDVLNDSRIIRRNYVRSFLMYLKNKKEFHIDTVEDQSEIYLKSGEYTINNLHNHRIYIDSIRIKENILRIYGTFTSSCDSSTLKFKAIKTLPNGEKEIF
;
A
#
# COMPACT_ATOMS: atom_id res chain seq x y z
N MET A 1 -20.82 16.86 -21.36
CA MET A 1 -21.89 15.91 -21.01
C MET A 1 -22.69 16.52 -19.86
N SER A 2 -24.02 16.36 -19.84
CA SER A 2 -24.81 16.70 -18.66
C SER A 2 -24.70 15.55 -17.67
N TYR A 3 -24.45 15.85 -16.40
CA TYR A 3 -24.44 14.86 -15.31
C TYR A 3 -25.62 15.15 -14.39
N ASP A 4 -26.27 14.10 -13.89
CA ASP A 4 -27.44 14.23 -13.02
C ASP A 4 -27.01 14.57 -11.57
N PHE A 5 -25.79 14.18 -11.20
CA PHE A 5 -25.21 14.39 -9.88
C PHE A 5 -23.79 14.96 -9.97
N LYS A 6 -23.34 15.64 -8.92
CA LYS A 6 -21.92 16.03 -8.80
C LYS A 6 -21.05 14.82 -8.49
N PHE A 7 -21.53 13.93 -7.62
CA PHE A 7 -20.86 12.67 -7.29
C PHE A 7 -21.76 11.47 -7.48
N SER A 8 -21.20 10.36 -7.96
CA SER A 8 -21.70 9.02 -7.66
C SER A 8 -20.71 8.31 -6.74
N VAL A 9 -21.22 7.75 -5.66
CA VAL A 9 -20.45 6.92 -4.74
C VAL A 9 -20.82 5.47 -4.97
N LEU A 10 -19.84 4.64 -5.31
CA LEU A 10 -20.01 3.21 -5.50
C LEU A 10 -19.61 2.46 -4.23
N MET A 11 -20.55 1.70 -3.66
CA MET A 11 -20.41 1.01 -2.38
C MET A 11 -20.77 -0.48 -2.49
N PRO A 12 -19.78 -1.38 -2.54
CA PRO A 12 -20.02 -2.81 -2.47
C PRO A 12 -20.35 -3.23 -1.03
N ILE A 13 -21.30 -4.14 -0.86
CA ILE A 13 -21.66 -4.71 0.44
C ILE A 13 -21.55 -6.24 0.41
N TYR A 14 -20.93 -6.79 1.44
CA TYR A 14 -20.89 -8.23 1.72
C TYR A 14 -20.60 -8.47 3.20
N ASN A 15 -21.58 -8.94 3.97
CA ASN A 15 -21.43 -9.25 5.40
C ASN A 15 -20.99 -8.04 6.24
N VAL A 16 -21.73 -6.94 6.15
CA VAL A 16 -21.40 -5.61 6.73
C VAL A 16 -22.57 -4.98 7.50
N GLU A 17 -23.57 -5.75 7.91
CA GLU A 17 -24.80 -5.23 8.54
C GLU A 17 -24.53 -4.33 9.76
N LYS A 18 -23.41 -4.57 10.46
CA LYS A 18 -23.00 -3.83 11.66
C LYS A 18 -22.50 -2.42 11.39
N TYR A 19 -22.02 -2.15 10.18
CA TYR A 19 -21.29 -0.92 9.84
C TYR A 19 -22.02 -0.10 8.78
N LEU A 20 -22.83 -0.75 7.93
CA LEU A 20 -23.41 -0.17 6.73
C LEU A 20 -24.18 1.14 6.98
N SER A 21 -25.01 1.21 8.02
CA SER A 21 -25.77 2.44 8.32
C SER A 21 -24.88 3.65 8.60
N GLU A 22 -23.80 3.48 9.37
CA GLU A 22 -22.86 4.56 9.68
C GLU A 22 -22.17 5.08 8.40
N SER A 23 -21.78 4.16 7.53
CA SER A 23 -21.15 4.46 6.24
C SER A 23 -22.09 5.25 5.33
N ILE A 24 -23.36 4.83 5.20
CA ILE A 24 -24.38 5.52 4.40
C ILE A 24 -24.72 6.88 5.00
N ASP A 25 -24.92 6.96 6.33
CA ASP A 25 -25.22 8.21 7.02
C ASP A 25 -24.09 9.24 6.85
N SER A 26 -22.83 8.80 6.73
CA SER A 26 -21.70 9.69 6.48
C SER A 26 -21.78 10.40 5.13
N LEU A 27 -22.42 9.79 4.12
CA LEU A 27 -22.66 10.37 2.81
C LEU A 27 -23.88 11.30 2.83
N ILE A 28 -24.95 10.88 3.49
CA ILE A 28 -26.18 11.68 3.65
C ILE A 28 -25.87 13.02 4.33
N ASN A 29 -24.98 12.99 5.33
CA ASN A 29 -24.60 14.17 6.12
C ASN A 29 -23.46 15.00 5.50
N GLN A 30 -23.08 14.76 4.24
CA GLN A 30 -22.06 15.59 3.57
C GLN A 30 -22.56 17.02 3.34
N SER A 31 -21.70 18.00 3.65
CA SER A 31 -22.00 19.43 3.51
C SER A 31 -22.31 19.90 2.08
N ILE A 32 -22.02 19.09 1.06
CA ILE A 32 -22.40 19.38 -0.34
C ILE A 32 -23.92 19.31 -0.56
N GLY A 33 -24.67 18.63 0.34
CA GLY A 33 -26.11 18.39 0.22
C GLY A 33 -26.40 17.12 -0.60
N PHE A 34 -26.81 16.06 0.08
CA PHE A 34 -26.96 14.71 -0.51
C PHE A 34 -28.01 14.66 -1.62
N GLU A 35 -29.26 15.05 -1.33
CA GLU A 35 -30.39 14.90 -2.24
C GLU A 35 -30.18 15.58 -3.61
N GLN A 36 -29.48 16.71 -3.64
CA GLN A 36 -29.29 17.49 -4.88
C GLN A 36 -27.99 17.17 -5.61
N ASN A 37 -27.01 16.50 -4.99
CA ASN A 37 -25.65 16.43 -5.53
C ASN A 37 -25.02 15.03 -5.51
N VAL A 38 -25.57 14.07 -4.78
CA VAL A 38 -24.93 12.77 -4.55
C VAL A 38 -25.85 11.63 -4.95
N GLU A 39 -25.34 10.76 -5.81
CA GLU A 39 -25.87 9.42 -6.07
C GLU A 39 -25.05 8.42 -5.25
N LEU A 40 -25.72 7.41 -4.68
CA LEU A 40 -25.10 6.28 -4.01
C LEU A 40 -25.60 4.99 -4.68
N VAL A 41 -24.68 4.30 -5.34
CA VAL A 41 -24.92 3.01 -5.97
C VAL A 41 -24.36 1.92 -5.06
N ILE A 42 -25.25 1.08 -4.53
CA ILE A 42 -24.91 -0.02 -3.64
C ILE A 42 -24.98 -1.34 -4.40
N ILE A 43 -23.89 -2.10 -4.41
CA ILE A 43 -23.82 -3.41 -5.04
C ILE A 43 -23.74 -4.49 -3.96
N ASP A 44 -24.83 -5.20 -3.75
CA ASP A 44 -24.90 -6.38 -2.89
C ASP A 44 -24.26 -7.58 -3.61
N ASP A 45 -23.06 -7.96 -3.16
CA ASP A 45 -22.28 -9.07 -3.71
C ASP A 45 -22.69 -10.41 -3.07
N GLY A 46 -23.99 -10.62 -2.89
CA GLY A 46 -24.56 -11.84 -2.31
C GLY A 46 -24.39 -11.94 -0.80
N SER A 47 -24.68 -10.86 -0.06
CA SER A 47 -24.54 -10.82 1.39
C SER A 47 -25.37 -11.90 2.10
N PRO A 48 -24.81 -12.65 3.05
CA PRO A 48 -25.54 -13.68 3.81
C PRO A 48 -26.28 -13.12 5.04
N ASP A 49 -26.10 -11.83 5.35
CA ASP A 49 -26.62 -11.13 6.53
C ASP A 49 -27.69 -10.09 6.13
N SER A 50 -28.12 -9.24 7.07
CA SER A 50 -29.15 -8.22 6.79
C SER A 50 -28.64 -6.97 6.05
N SER A 51 -27.43 -6.99 5.48
CA SER A 51 -26.86 -5.83 4.76
C SER A 51 -27.77 -5.36 3.62
N LYS A 52 -28.33 -6.29 2.85
CA LYS A 52 -29.24 -5.97 1.74
C LYS A 52 -30.51 -5.27 2.22
N ASP A 53 -31.12 -5.77 3.30
CA ASP A 53 -32.36 -5.20 3.85
C ASP A 53 -32.13 -3.78 4.38
N ILE A 54 -30.97 -3.53 4.99
CA ILE A 54 -30.56 -2.18 5.42
C ILE A 54 -30.44 -1.26 4.20
N ALA A 55 -29.73 -1.67 3.14
CA ALA A 55 -29.57 -0.87 1.93
C ALA A 55 -30.92 -0.53 1.26
N LEU A 56 -31.84 -1.50 1.19
CA LEU A 56 -33.17 -1.30 0.61
C LEU A 56 -34.01 -0.28 1.39
N ARG A 57 -33.92 -0.25 2.73
CA ARG A 57 -34.59 0.79 3.54
C ARG A 57 -34.08 2.19 3.22
N TYR A 58 -32.77 2.36 3.04
CA TYR A 58 -32.21 3.63 2.63
C TYR A 58 -32.66 4.03 1.21
N GLN A 59 -32.76 3.08 0.29
CA GLN A 59 -33.35 3.31 -1.03
C GLN A 59 -34.81 3.77 -0.96
N GLU A 60 -35.62 3.21 -0.06
CA GLU A 60 -37.01 3.65 0.13
C GLU A 60 -37.11 5.11 0.62
N ILE A 61 -36.17 5.53 1.48
CA ILE A 61 -36.11 6.90 2.00
C ILE A 61 -35.58 7.88 0.95
N TYR A 62 -34.57 7.48 0.16
CA TYR A 62 -33.90 8.31 -0.85
C TYR A 62 -33.96 7.69 -2.26
N PRO A 63 -35.16 7.47 -2.84
CA PRO A 63 -35.33 6.68 -4.06
C PRO A 63 -34.70 7.31 -5.31
N ASN A 64 -34.42 8.61 -5.28
CA ASN A 64 -33.75 9.32 -6.37
C ASN A 64 -32.23 9.23 -6.30
N ASN A 65 -31.67 9.08 -5.09
CA ASN A 65 -30.22 9.15 -4.86
C ASN A 65 -29.60 7.77 -4.64
N ILE A 66 -30.32 6.85 -4.00
CA ILE A 66 -29.79 5.53 -3.63
C ILE A 66 -30.35 4.47 -4.58
N LYS A 67 -29.47 3.68 -5.20
CA LYS A 67 -29.82 2.53 -6.05
C LYS A 67 -29.13 1.29 -5.53
N VAL A 68 -29.89 0.23 -5.31
CA VAL A 68 -29.39 -1.06 -4.80
C VAL A 68 -29.54 -2.12 -5.88
N PHE A 69 -28.44 -2.78 -6.20
CA PHE A 69 -28.39 -3.91 -7.11
C PHE A 69 -27.84 -5.13 -6.38
N SER A 70 -28.27 -6.33 -6.77
CA SER A 70 -27.74 -7.59 -6.25
C SER A 70 -27.10 -8.41 -7.37
N LYS A 71 -26.00 -9.08 -7.05
CA LYS A 71 -25.35 -10.08 -7.90
C LYS A 71 -24.90 -11.28 -7.07
N SER A 72 -24.51 -12.37 -7.74
CA SER A 72 -23.81 -13.46 -7.08
C SER A 72 -22.42 -13.01 -6.62
N ASN A 73 -21.96 -13.50 -5.48
CA ASN A 73 -20.64 -13.17 -4.93
C ASN A 73 -19.52 -13.42 -5.96
N GLY A 74 -18.73 -12.39 -6.23
CA GLY A 74 -17.55 -12.45 -7.10
C GLY A 74 -16.38 -11.61 -6.58
N GLY A 75 -16.47 -11.11 -5.35
CA GLY A 75 -15.49 -10.22 -4.76
C GLY A 75 -15.68 -8.75 -5.15
N GLN A 76 -14.95 -7.90 -4.43
CA GLN A 76 -15.10 -6.44 -4.50
C GLN A 76 -14.81 -5.86 -5.89
N ALA A 77 -13.75 -6.32 -6.57
CA ALA A 77 -13.44 -5.91 -7.94
C ALA A 77 -14.57 -6.24 -8.93
N SER A 78 -15.23 -7.40 -8.77
CA SER A 78 -16.39 -7.79 -9.58
C SER A 78 -17.60 -6.89 -9.30
N ALA A 79 -17.84 -6.55 -8.04
CA ALA A 79 -18.89 -5.61 -7.65
C ALA A 79 -18.62 -4.20 -8.19
N PHE A 80 -17.37 -3.74 -8.18
CA PHE A 80 -17.00 -2.46 -8.79
C PHE A 80 -17.26 -2.45 -10.29
N ASN A 81 -16.80 -3.46 -11.04
CA ASN A 81 -17.05 -3.55 -12.49
C ASN A 81 -18.54 -3.50 -12.82
N PHE A 82 -19.36 -4.26 -12.08
CA PHE A 82 -20.81 -4.22 -12.25
C PHE A 82 -21.39 -2.82 -11.97
N GLY A 83 -20.89 -2.15 -10.93
CA GLY A 83 -21.38 -0.83 -10.53
C GLY A 83 -21.00 0.31 -11.47
N LEU A 84 -19.89 0.22 -12.21
CA LEU A 84 -19.39 1.29 -13.08
C LEU A 84 -20.42 1.73 -14.14
N ASP A 85 -21.21 0.80 -14.66
CA ASP A 85 -22.24 1.07 -15.68
C ASP A 85 -23.49 1.78 -15.14
N HIS A 86 -23.58 1.95 -13.82
CA HIS A 86 -24.74 2.53 -13.13
C HIS A 86 -24.49 3.93 -12.56
N LEU A 87 -23.34 4.55 -12.85
CA LEU A 87 -22.92 5.82 -12.25
C LEU A 87 -23.22 7.02 -13.17
N HIS A 88 -24.00 7.99 -12.66
CA HIS A 88 -24.46 9.16 -13.43
C HIS A 88 -23.85 10.50 -12.96
N GLY A 89 -22.92 10.45 -12.02
CA GLY A 89 -22.27 11.62 -11.43
C GLY A 89 -21.07 12.11 -12.23
N LYS A 90 -20.77 13.42 -12.10
CA LYS A 90 -19.61 14.06 -12.72
C LYS A 90 -18.29 13.47 -12.21
N TYR A 91 -18.22 13.23 -10.91
CA TYR A 91 -17.08 12.61 -10.22
C TYR A 91 -17.52 11.32 -9.53
N ILE A 92 -16.60 10.37 -9.41
CA ILE A 92 -16.82 9.04 -8.85
C ILE A 92 -16.00 8.90 -7.58
N SER A 93 -16.61 8.35 -6.53
CA SER A 93 -15.93 7.92 -5.31
C SER A 93 -16.22 6.44 -5.10
N PHE A 94 -15.25 5.72 -4.54
CA PHE A 94 -15.44 4.35 -4.07
C PHE A 94 -15.42 4.40 -2.54
N LEU A 95 -16.43 3.83 -1.88
CA LEU A 95 -16.49 3.83 -0.42
C LEU A 95 -16.72 2.40 0.07
N ASP A 96 -15.79 1.92 0.90
CA ASP A 96 -15.97 0.64 1.58
C ASP A 96 -17.13 0.75 2.58
N SER A 97 -17.96 -0.29 2.64
CA SER A 97 -19.23 -0.25 3.38
C SER A 97 -19.09 -0.28 4.90
N ASP A 98 -17.87 -0.39 5.43
CA ASP A 98 -17.53 -0.25 6.83
C ASP A 98 -16.70 1.01 7.16
N ASP A 99 -16.45 1.85 6.17
CA ASP A 99 -15.67 3.08 6.27
C ASP A 99 -16.55 4.33 6.11
N PHE A 100 -16.00 5.50 6.38
CA PHE A 100 -16.73 6.76 6.21
C PHE A 100 -15.87 7.97 5.90
N LEU A 101 -16.48 8.97 5.27
CA LEU A 101 -15.83 10.24 4.93
C LEU A 101 -16.04 11.28 6.04
N SER A 102 -15.06 12.19 6.26
CA SER A 102 -15.31 13.41 7.03
C SER A 102 -16.40 14.28 6.36
N SER A 103 -17.14 15.08 7.15
CA SER A 103 -18.39 15.74 6.72
C SER A 103 -18.27 16.77 5.59
N ASN A 104 -17.08 17.31 5.33
CA ASN A 104 -16.82 18.29 4.28
C ASN A 104 -16.13 17.71 3.04
N THR A 105 -15.84 16.40 3.02
CA THR A 105 -15.00 15.78 1.98
C THR A 105 -15.51 16.04 0.57
N LEU A 106 -16.77 15.74 0.27
CA LEU A 106 -17.28 15.86 -1.09
C LEU A 106 -17.30 17.32 -1.59
N LEU A 107 -17.58 18.28 -0.71
CA LEU A 107 -17.59 19.71 -1.06
C LEU A 107 -16.18 20.22 -1.37
N GLU A 108 -15.19 19.90 -0.53
CA GLU A 108 -13.79 20.27 -0.74
C GLU A 108 -13.24 19.67 -2.03
N VAL A 109 -13.51 18.38 -2.28
CA VAL A 109 -13.09 17.67 -3.49
C VAL A 109 -13.74 18.29 -4.74
N TYR A 110 -15.05 18.57 -4.68
CA TYR A 110 -15.75 19.22 -5.80
C TYR A 110 -15.10 20.55 -6.16
N ASN A 111 -14.91 21.43 -5.16
CA ASN A 111 -14.31 22.75 -5.37
C ASN A 111 -12.89 22.63 -5.96
N PHE A 112 -12.09 21.68 -5.47
CA PHE A 112 -10.75 21.44 -5.98
C PHE A 112 -10.76 20.98 -7.44
N PHE A 113 -11.65 20.05 -7.79
CA PHE A 113 -11.81 19.63 -9.18
C PHE A 113 -12.25 20.78 -10.08
N GLU A 114 -13.22 21.60 -9.67
CA GLU A 114 -13.66 22.73 -10.50
C GLU A 114 -12.54 23.76 -10.72
N GLN A 115 -11.64 23.94 -9.74
CA GLN A 115 -10.47 24.82 -9.88
C GLN A 115 -9.37 24.23 -10.78
N HIS A 116 -9.22 22.91 -10.81
CA HIS A 116 -8.12 22.21 -11.49
C HIS A 116 -8.61 21.26 -12.61
N TYR A 117 -9.80 21.51 -13.16
CA TYR A 117 -10.51 20.52 -13.99
C TYR A 117 -9.67 20.07 -15.18
N ASP A 118 -9.00 20.97 -15.90
CA ASP A 118 -8.22 20.57 -17.08
C ASP A 118 -6.85 19.95 -16.74
N GLU A 119 -6.38 20.12 -15.50
CA GLU A 119 -5.03 19.71 -15.07
C GLU A 119 -4.98 18.27 -14.54
N ILE A 120 -6.03 17.81 -13.87
CA ILE A 120 -6.04 16.54 -13.14
C ILE A 120 -7.28 15.72 -13.41
N ASP A 121 -7.18 14.40 -13.25
CA ASP A 121 -8.31 13.47 -13.38
C ASP A 121 -8.66 12.78 -12.04
N LEU A 122 -7.82 13.01 -11.02
CA LEU A 122 -7.89 12.36 -9.72
C LEU A 122 -7.58 13.34 -8.60
N VAL A 123 -8.32 13.26 -7.51
CA VAL A 123 -8.05 13.93 -6.23
C VAL A 123 -7.99 12.87 -5.14
N SER A 124 -7.07 13.01 -4.18
CA SER A 124 -6.96 12.09 -3.04
C SER A 124 -6.96 12.84 -1.71
N ILE A 125 -7.33 12.14 -0.65
CA ILE A 125 -7.40 12.63 0.73
C ILE A 125 -6.63 11.70 1.69
N PRO A 126 -6.17 12.21 2.86
CA PRO A 126 -5.53 11.40 3.89
C PRO A 126 -6.41 10.24 4.35
N VAL A 127 -5.78 9.11 4.68
CA VAL A 127 -6.45 7.96 5.31
C VAL A 127 -6.13 7.93 6.80
N MET A 128 -7.15 7.88 7.64
CA MET A 128 -7.05 7.79 9.10
C MET A 128 -7.63 6.48 9.58
N PHE A 129 -6.86 5.74 10.38
CA PHE A 129 -7.34 4.50 10.98
C PHE A 129 -8.14 4.77 12.25
N PHE A 130 -9.17 3.96 12.47
CA PHE A 130 -9.92 3.94 13.72
C PHE A 130 -10.30 2.50 14.15
N GLU A 131 -10.92 2.39 15.33
CA GLU A 131 -11.29 1.14 16.02
C GLU A 131 -10.08 0.38 16.60
N ARG A 132 -9.63 -0.73 16.00
CA ARG A 132 -8.50 -1.54 16.51
C ARG A 132 -7.14 -0.83 16.37
N ARG A 133 -7.05 0.12 15.44
CA ARG A 133 -5.82 0.88 15.14
C ARG A 133 -6.16 2.35 15.03
N SER A 134 -5.29 3.22 15.54
CA SER A 134 -5.38 4.66 15.37
C SER A 134 -4.19 5.22 14.58
N GLY A 135 -4.33 6.46 14.12
CA GLY A 135 -3.29 7.21 13.42
C GLY A 135 -3.42 7.18 11.89
N GLY A 136 -2.57 7.93 11.20
CA GLY A 136 -2.60 8.07 9.75
C GLY A 136 -1.93 6.92 9.00
N HIS A 137 -2.36 6.72 7.76
CA HIS A 137 -1.66 5.85 6.81
C HIS A 137 -0.24 6.36 6.55
N MET A 138 0.71 5.46 6.26
CA MET A 138 2.12 5.85 6.11
C MET A 138 2.40 6.75 4.91
N LEU A 139 1.52 6.76 3.91
CA LEU A 139 1.57 7.67 2.76
C LEU A 139 0.95 9.04 3.05
N ASN A 140 0.50 9.32 4.28
CA ASN A 140 -0.12 10.62 4.57
C ASN A 140 0.86 11.81 4.52
N TYR A 141 2.18 11.58 4.43
CA TYR A 141 3.19 12.64 4.29
C TYR A 141 3.04 13.49 3.01
N LYS A 142 2.18 13.08 2.08
CA LYS A 142 1.88 13.85 0.86
C LYS A 142 0.79 14.90 1.05
N PHE A 143 0.09 14.87 2.17
CA PHE A 143 -1.02 15.78 2.48
C PHE A 143 -0.60 16.92 3.43
N ASP A 144 0.65 17.37 3.34
CA ASP A 144 1.14 18.51 4.13
C ASP A 144 0.44 19.83 3.73
N SER A 145 -0.10 19.89 2.51
CA SER A 145 -0.93 21.01 2.02
C SER A 145 -1.86 20.54 0.90
N THR A 146 -2.95 21.27 0.70
CA THR A 146 -3.85 21.09 -0.45
C THR A 146 -3.19 21.66 -1.71
N ARG A 147 -2.89 20.80 -2.70
CA ARG A 147 -2.24 21.20 -3.96
C ARG A 147 -2.33 20.12 -5.05
N VAL A 148 -1.87 20.45 -6.25
CA VAL A 148 -1.59 19.46 -7.29
C VAL A 148 -0.16 18.92 -7.13
N ILE A 149 -0.01 17.61 -7.21
CA ILE A 149 1.27 16.90 -7.30
C ILE A 149 1.55 16.57 -8.75
N ASP A 150 2.77 16.88 -9.22
CA ASP A 150 3.28 16.50 -10.54
C ASP A 150 4.17 15.27 -10.40
N LEU A 151 3.71 14.10 -10.83
CA LEU A 151 4.40 12.82 -10.64
C LEU A 151 5.68 12.69 -11.46
N ILE A 152 5.87 13.53 -12.49
CA ILE A 152 7.13 13.56 -13.23
C ILE A 152 8.19 14.31 -12.43
N LYS A 153 7.81 15.39 -11.74
CA LYS A 153 8.73 16.21 -10.92
C LYS A 153 8.90 15.66 -9.51
N GLU A 154 7.84 15.06 -8.96
CA GLU A 154 7.73 14.59 -7.58
C GLU A 154 7.31 13.12 -7.55
N PRO A 155 8.12 12.20 -8.12
CA PRO A 155 7.72 10.80 -8.33
C PRO A 155 7.54 10.01 -7.03
N TYR A 156 8.05 10.52 -5.90
CA TYR A 156 8.01 9.91 -4.57
C TYR A 156 6.67 10.10 -3.83
N TYR A 157 5.59 10.47 -4.53
CA TYR A 157 4.23 10.58 -3.97
C TYR A 157 3.26 9.59 -4.63
N PRO A 158 3.44 8.27 -4.40
CA PRO A 158 2.58 7.26 -5.00
C PRO A 158 1.14 7.39 -4.50
N GLN A 159 0.19 7.00 -5.35
CA GLN A 159 -1.22 6.82 -4.98
C GLN A 159 -1.65 5.38 -5.23
N LEU A 160 -2.18 4.73 -4.19
CA LEU A 160 -2.44 3.29 -4.17
C LEU A 160 -3.88 2.93 -3.80
N SER A 161 -4.60 3.89 -3.20
CA SER A 161 -5.94 3.66 -2.66
C SER A 161 -6.97 4.31 -3.56
N ILE A 162 -7.93 3.52 -4.04
CA ILE A 162 -9.06 4.07 -4.78
C ILE A 162 -10.14 4.61 -3.82
N ALA A 163 -10.29 4.02 -2.64
CA ALA A 163 -11.29 4.42 -1.65
C ALA A 163 -11.06 5.85 -1.14
N SER A 164 -9.80 6.26 -1.00
CA SER A 164 -9.41 7.64 -0.66
C SER A 164 -9.19 8.54 -1.88
N ALA A 165 -9.64 8.11 -3.06
CA ALA A 165 -9.53 8.85 -4.31
C ALA A 165 -10.91 9.15 -4.90
N PHE A 166 -10.98 10.29 -5.57
CA PHE A 166 -12.12 10.78 -6.31
C PHE A 166 -11.67 10.98 -7.74
N ILE A 167 -12.46 10.51 -8.70
CA ILE A 167 -12.04 10.33 -10.08
C ILE A 167 -13.08 10.98 -10.99
N LYS A 168 -12.67 11.65 -12.08
CA LYS A 168 -13.63 12.07 -13.09
C LYS A 168 -14.29 10.86 -13.74
N ASN A 169 -15.61 10.90 -13.90
CA ASN A 169 -16.35 9.79 -14.53
C ASN A 169 -15.78 9.42 -15.91
N GLU A 170 -15.47 10.41 -16.74
CA GLU A 170 -14.90 10.16 -18.08
C GLU A 170 -13.55 9.43 -18.08
N SER A 171 -12.76 9.55 -17.01
CA SER A 171 -11.44 8.91 -16.89
C SER A 171 -11.51 7.43 -16.57
N LEU A 172 -12.69 6.90 -16.20
CA LEU A 172 -12.94 5.48 -15.98
C LEU A 172 -13.40 4.74 -17.24
N LYS A 173 -13.76 5.46 -18.30
CA LYS A 173 -14.32 4.85 -19.51
C LYS A 173 -13.32 3.92 -20.19
N GLY A 174 -13.74 2.67 -20.39
CA GLY A 174 -12.92 1.62 -21.00
C GLY A 174 -11.86 1.03 -20.06
N LEU A 175 -11.93 1.33 -18.77
CA LEU A 175 -11.14 0.67 -17.74
C LEU A 175 -12.02 -0.25 -16.92
N GLU A 176 -11.46 -1.39 -16.53
CA GLU A 176 -12.09 -2.39 -15.68
C GLU A 176 -11.12 -2.79 -14.58
N PHE A 177 -11.65 -3.12 -13.40
CA PHE A 177 -10.89 -3.70 -12.31
C PHE A 177 -10.50 -5.14 -12.68
N ASN A 178 -9.24 -5.48 -12.42
CA ASN A 178 -8.77 -6.85 -12.61
C ASN A 178 -9.35 -7.76 -11.52
N THR A 179 -10.32 -8.61 -11.89
CA THR A 179 -10.98 -9.55 -10.98
C THR A 179 -10.12 -10.74 -10.59
N GLU A 180 -8.96 -10.93 -11.22
CA GLU A 180 -7.98 -11.94 -10.79
C GLU A 180 -7.23 -11.49 -9.53
N LEU A 181 -7.25 -10.21 -9.16
CA LEU A 181 -6.59 -9.70 -7.96
C LEU A 181 -7.55 -9.73 -6.75
N ILE A 182 -7.16 -10.43 -5.68
CA ILE A 182 -7.82 -10.32 -4.37
C ILE A 182 -7.51 -8.96 -3.71
N ALA A 183 -6.31 -8.43 -3.90
CA ALA A 183 -5.90 -7.11 -3.44
C ALA A 183 -5.00 -6.43 -4.47
N GLY A 184 -4.90 -5.10 -4.41
CA GLY A 184 -4.09 -4.30 -5.33
C GLY A 184 -4.79 -3.91 -6.63
N TYR A 185 -5.99 -4.43 -6.91
CA TYR A 185 -6.82 -3.98 -8.04
C TYR A 185 -7.07 -2.45 -8.01
N ASP A 186 -7.18 -1.87 -6.80
CA ASP A 186 -7.25 -0.42 -6.58
C ASP A 186 -6.02 0.32 -7.08
N THR A 187 -4.85 -0.19 -6.69
CA THR A 187 -3.56 0.39 -7.08
C THR A 187 -3.39 0.34 -8.58
N LEU A 188 -3.74 -0.79 -9.21
CA LEU A 188 -3.70 -0.94 -10.65
C LEU A 188 -4.62 0.06 -11.36
N MET A 189 -5.88 0.17 -10.92
CA MET A 189 -6.87 1.08 -11.51
C MET A 189 -6.42 2.54 -11.42
N VAL A 190 -6.06 2.99 -10.22
CA VAL A 190 -5.65 4.39 -10.00
C VAL A 190 -4.42 4.75 -10.83
N ASN A 191 -3.41 3.88 -10.90
CA ASN A 191 -2.20 4.18 -11.66
C ASN A 191 -2.40 4.07 -13.18
N LYS A 192 -3.40 3.33 -13.67
CA LYS A 192 -3.83 3.40 -15.08
C LYS A 192 -4.47 4.75 -15.41
N ILE A 193 -5.31 5.29 -14.52
CA ILE A 193 -5.92 6.63 -14.69
C ILE A 193 -4.85 7.72 -14.72
N LEU A 194 -3.87 7.66 -13.80
CA LEU A 194 -2.79 8.64 -13.70
C LEU A 194 -1.90 8.72 -14.94
N LEU A 195 -1.94 7.74 -15.84
CA LEU A 195 -1.15 7.77 -17.09
C LEU A 195 -1.45 9.01 -17.93
N GLN A 196 -2.70 9.48 -17.95
CA GLN A 196 -3.14 10.57 -18.83
C GLN A 196 -2.49 11.89 -18.44
N LYS A 197 -2.74 12.36 -17.22
CA LYS A 197 -2.28 13.67 -16.73
C LYS A 197 -0.96 13.61 -15.98
N LYS A 198 -0.62 12.46 -15.38
CA LYS A 198 0.55 12.26 -14.50
C LYS A 198 0.60 13.29 -13.36
N LYS A 199 -0.58 13.79 -12.99
CA LYS A 199 -0.82 14.79 -11.97
C LYS A 199 -2.09 14.42 -11.22
N TYR A 200 -2.14 14.73 -9.93
CA TYR A 200 -3.34 14.54 -9.13
C TYR A 200 -3.42 15.54 -8.00
N GLY A 201 -4.64 15.84 -7.57
CA GLY A 201 -4.91 16.68 -6.42
C GLY A 201 -4.70 15.93 -5.12
N VAL A 202 -4.18 16.62 -4.12
CA VAL A 202 -4.18 16.19 -2.73
C VAL A 202 -4.87 17.27 -1.89
N ILE A 203 -5.78 16.88 -0.99
CA ILE A 203 -6.48 17.80 -0.10
C ILE A 203 -6.17 17.42 1.35
N SER A 204 -5.72 18.37 2.15
CA SER A 204 -5.31 18.14 3.54
C SER A 204 -6.39 18.47 4.59
N SER A 205 -7.49 19.13 4.19
CA SER A 205 -8.57 19.63 5.06
C SER A 205 -9.65 18.59 5.40
N CYS A 206 -9.60 17.41 4.80
CA CYS A 206 -10.57 16.32 4.97
C CYS A 206 -9.84 14.96 4.99
N TYR A 207 -10.55 13.89 5.34
CA TYR A 207 -9.95 12.55 5.44
C TYR A 207 -10.97 11.42 5.25
N TYR A 208 -10.44 10.29 4.82
CA TYR A 208 -11.11 9.00 4.74
C TYR A 208 -10.87 8.22 6.03
N ASN A 209 -11.92 7.77 6.71
CA ASN A 209 -11.80 6.97 7.92
C ASN A 209 -11.85 5.49 7.54
N TYR A 210 -10.70 4.83 7.68
CA TYR A 210 -10.53 3.42 7.39
C TYR A 210 -10.64 2.60 8.67
N ARG A 211 -11.61 1.69 8.72
CA ARG A 211 -11.89 0.84 9.86
C ARG A 211 -10.90 -0.30 9.92
N LYS A 212 -10.23 -0.44 11.06
CA LYS A 212 -9.56 -1.70 11.41
C LYS A 212 -10.45 -2.44 12.38
N ARG A 213 -11.30 -3.33 11.86
CA ARG A 213 -12.24 -4.15 12.63
C ARG A 213 -11.54 -4.89 13.77
N LEU A 214 -12.18 -4.96 14.94
CA LEU A 214 -11.66 -5.67 16.11
C LEU A 214 -11.45 -7.17 15.86
N ASP A 215 -12.30 -7.78 15.04
CA ASP A 215 -12.29 -9.22 14.75
C ASP A 215 -11.22 -9.67 13.75
N ALA A 216 -10.45 -8.73 13.16
CA ALA A 216 -9.41 -9.02 12.17
C ALA A 216 -9.88 -9.76 10.91
N THR A 217 -11.17 -9.67 10.57
CA THR A 217 -11.77 -10.44 9.46
C THR A 217 -11.61 -9.79 8.08
N SER A 218 -10.90 -8.66 7.97
CA SER A 218 -10.73 -7.96 6.69
C SER A 218 -9.90 -8.78 5.69
N THR A 219 -10.19 -8.64 4.40
CA THR A 219 -9.44 -9.28 3.32
C THR A 219 -7.94 -9.00 3.44
N ILE A 220 -7.58 -7.73 3.70
CA ILE A 220 -6.19 -7.28 3.80
C ILE A 220 -5.46 -7.90 5.00
N ASP A 221 -6.14 -8.12 6.12
CA ASP A 221 -5.50 -8.72 7.30
C ASP A 221 -5.06 -10.17 7.05
N ASN A 222 -5.79 -10.90 6.19
CA ASN A 222 -5.54 -12.31 5.91
C ASN A 222 -4.79 -12.54 4.58
N TYR A 223 -4.67 -11.52 3.72
CA TYR A 223 -4.14 -11.67 2.37
C TYR A 223 -2.72 -12.23 2.31
N LYS A 224 -1.83 -11.86 3.26
CA LYS A 224 -0.41 -12.30 3.26
C LYS A 224 -0.21 -13.80 3.45
N GLN A 225 -1.24 -14.52 3.91
CA GLN A 225 -1.22 -15.98 4.06
C GLN A 225 -1.80 -16.70 2.83
N ASN A 226 -2.40 -15.95 1.90
CA ASN A 226 -2.99 -16.47 0.68
C ASN A 226 -1.90 -16.77 -0.36
N ARG A 227 -2.01 -17.90 -1.06
CA ARG A 227 -1.11 -18.28 -2.16
C ARG A 227 -1.04 -17.22 -3.25
N GLU A 228 -2.14 -16.52 -3.51
CA GLU A 228 -2.23 -15.44 -4.50
C GLU A 228 -1.47 -14.17 -4.11
N PHE A 229 -1.01 -14.04 -2.86
CA PHE A 229 -0.15 -12.94 -2.44
C PHE A 229 1.23 -12.98 -3.10
N PHE A 230 1.71 -14.15 -3.53
CA PHE A 230 3.09 -14.34 -3.99
C PHE A 230 3.24 -14.01 -5.47
N THR A 231 3.59 -15.01 -6.29
CA THR A 231 3.84 -14.84 -7.73
C THR A 231 2.66 -14.20 -8.45
N HIS A 232 1.44 -14.53 -8.03
CA HIS A 232 0.22 -14.03 -8.67
C HIS A 232 0.05 -12.53 -8.50
N SER A 233 0.29 -11.97 -7.31
CA SER A 233 0.23 -10.51 -7.11
C SER A 233 1.30 -9.79 -7.94
N LEU A 234 2.55 -10.27 -7.93
CA LEU A 234 3.64 -9.68 -8.71
C LEU A 234 3.31 -9.64 -10.22
N LYS A 235 2.72 -10.71 -10.75
CA LYS A 235 2.33 -10.78 -12.16
C LYS A 235 1.16 -9.86 -12.50
N ASN A 236 0.10 -9.94 -11.71
CA ASN A 236 -1.18 -9.30 -12.03
C ASN A 236 -1.27 -7.84 -11.57
N LEU A 237 -0.42 -7.42 -10.64
CA LEU A 237 -0.29 -6.04 -10.19
C LEU A 237 0.98 -5.38 -10.77
N ASP A 238 2.16 -5.77 -10.29
CA ASP A 238 3.40 -5.04 -10.56
C ASP A 238 3.83 -5.12 -12.03
N ILE A 239 3.96 -6.34 -12.56
CA ILE A 239 4.33 -6.58 -13.96
C ILE A 239 3.25 -6.01 -14.87
N ASN A 240 1.97 -6.26 -14.59
CA ASN A 240 0.86 -5.70 -15.37
C ASN A 240 0.93 -4.17 -15.46
N LEU A 241 1.18 -3.49 -14.34
CA LEU A 241 1.27 -2.03 -14.31
C LEU A 241 2.50 -1.53 -15.06
N MET A 242 3.66 -2.17 -14.87
CA MET A 242 4.89 -1.80 -15.57
C MET A 242 4.77 -2.00 -17.08
N ASP A 243 4.22 -3.12 -17.51
CA ASP A 243 4.04 -3.42 -18.93
C ASP A 243 2.99 -2.50 -19.56
N TYR A 244 1.91 -2.18 -18.86
CA TYR A 244 0.95 -1.16 -19.31
C TYR A 244 1.63 0.18 -19.62
N TYR A 245 2.56 0.64 -18.79
CA TYR A 245 3.31 1.87 -19.05
C TYR A 245 4.31 1.73 -20.19
N LYS A 246 5.05 0.61 -20.28
CA LYS A 246 5.95 0.36 -21.40
C LYS A 246 5.21 0.34 -22.74
N GLU A 247 4.06 -0.31 -22.80
CA GLU A 247 3.25 -0.38 -24.02
C GLU A 247 2.70 0.98 -24.43
N LYS A 248 2.28 1.81 -23.47
CA LYS A 248 1.64 3.11 -23.75
C LYS A 248 2.63 4.24 -24.01
N ILE A 249 3.77 4.27 -23.31
CA ILE A 249 4.72 5.40 -23.38
C ILE A 249 6.18 4.97 -23.56
N GLY A 250 6.47 3.68 -23.74
CA GLY A 250 7.81 3.17 -24.08
C GLY A 250 8.76 2.99 -22.90
N ASN A 251 8.35 3.32 -21.66
CA ASN A 251 9.19 3.14 -20.47
C ASN A 251 8.36 2.96 -19.19
N VAL A 252 9.05 2.61 -18.09
CA VAL A 252 8.47 2.61 -16.74
C VAL A 252 8.94 3.90 -16.02
N PRO A 253 8.08 4.92 -15.88
CA PRO A 253 8.47 6.19 -15.25
C PRO A 253 8.72 6.01 -13.75
N LYS A 254 9.58 6.86 -13.17
CA LYS A 254 9.99 6.75 -11.75
C LYS A 254 8.82 6.66 -10.78
N PHE A 255 7.73 7.39 -10.99
CA PHE A 255 6.58 7.32 -10.07
C PHE A 255 5.90 5.95 -10.04
N ILE A 256 5.93 5.20 -11.14
CA ILE A 256 5.46 3.81 -11.18
C ILE A 256 6.46 2.89 -10.49
N GLN A 257 7.76 3.14 -10.64
CA GLN A 257 8.78 2.42 -9.87
C GLN A 257 8.58 2.63 -8.37
N TYR A 258 8.20 3.83 -7.91
CA TYR A 258 7.88 4.09 -6.50
C TYR A 258 6.62 3.37 -6.01
N VAL A 259 5.60 3.22 -6.87
CA VAL A 259 4.40 2.41 -6.57
C VAL A 259 4.79 0.95 -6.34
N VAL A 260 5.55 0.37 -7.27
CA VAL A 260 6.02 -1.02 -7.19
C VAL A 260 6.98 -1.20 -6.01
N ALA A 261 7.91 -0.27 -5.78
CA ALA A 261 8.84 -0.31 -4.65
C ALA A 261 8.10 -0.27 -3.30
N TYR A 262 7.01 0.48 -3.22
CA TYR A 262 6.15 0.49 -2.03
C TYR A 262 5.47 -0.86 -1.81
N ASP A 263 4.99 -1.52 -2.87
CA ASP A 263 4.32 -2.82 -2.77
C ASP A 263 5.29 -3.94 -2.38
N VAL A 264 6.42 -4.07 -3.10
CA VAL A 264 7.36 -5.17 -2.88
C VAL A 264 8.03 -5.16 -1.51
N GLN A 265 8.02 -4.03 -0.79
CA GLN A 265 8.54 -3.96 0.58
C GLN A 265 7.77 -4.88 1.54
N TRP A 266 6.50 -5.21 1.23
CA TRP A 266 5.67 -6.00 2.12
C TRP A 266 6.04 -7.48 2.14
N PHE A 267 6.71 -8.00 1.11
CA PHE A 267 7.23 -9.37 1.10
C PHE A 267 8.25 -9.61 2.22
N TYR A 268 9.00 -8.58 2.62
CA TYR A 268 9.91 -8.69 3.78
C TYR A 268 9.15 -9.02 5.10
N THR A 269 7.87 -8.65 5.21
CA THR A 269 7.10 -8.90 6.45
C THR A 269 6.68 -10.36 6.63
N ILE A 270 6.97 -11.22 5.64
CA ILE A 270 6.70 -12.65 5.71
C ILE A 270 7.86 -13.33 6.42
N SER A 271 7.58 -13.88 7.60
CA SER A 271 8.56 -14.59 8.41
C SER A 271 8.85 -16.00 7.91
N ASN A 272 7.88 -16.68 7.31
CA ASN A 272 8.03 -18.02 6.70
C ASN A 272 7.15 -18.12 5.45
N LEU A 273 7.65 -18.79 4.41
CA LEU A 273 6.80 -19.22 3.30
C LEU A 273 5.77 -20.24 3.81
N PRO A 274 4.51 -20.21 3.33
CA PRO A 274 3.52 -21.20 3.73
C PRO A 274 3.98 -22.63 3.43
N GLU A 275 3.67 -23.59 4.30
CA GLU A 275 4.15 -24.98 4.19
C GLU A 275 3.75 -25.68 2.89
N TYR A 276 2.71 -25.20 2.22
CA TYR A 276 2.20 -25.75 0.96
C TYR A 276 2.95 -25.24 -0.29
N PHE A 277 3.94 -24.33 -0.16
CA PHE A 277 4.67 -23.80 -1.30
C PHE A 277 5.64 -24.83 -1.88
N THR A 278 5.45 -25.21 -3.14
CA THR A 278 6.35 -26.15 -3.80
C THR A 278 7.69 -25.49 -4.15
N LYS A 279 8.71 -26.30 -4.44
CA LYS A 279 10.01 -25.80 -4.89
C LYS A 279 9.91 -25.02 -6.20
N ASP A 280 9.07 -25.48 -7.12
CA ASP A 280 8.88 -24.84 -8.43
C ASP A 280 8.20 -23.49 -8.28
N GLU A 281 7.17 -23.38 -7.45
CA GLU A 281 6.53 -22.09 -7.13
C GLU A 281 7.46 -21.14 -6.41
N THR A 282 8.32 -21.66 -5.54
CA THR A 282 9.35 -20.85 -4.89
C THR A 282 10.32 -20.27 -5.91
N ASN A 283 10.77 -21.08 -6.88
CA ASN A 283 11.64 -20.62 -7.96
C ASN A 283 10.93 -19.57 -8.83
N GLU A 284 9.69 -19.85 -9.22
CA GLU A 284 8.89 -18.94 -10.04
C GLU A 284 8.65 -17.59 -9.33
N PHE A 285 8.36 -17.63 -8.02
CA PHE A 285 8.27 -16.42 -7.20
C PHE A 285 9.56 -15.62 -7.28
N TRP A 286 10.72 -16.24 -7.02
CA TRP A 286 11.99 -15.53 -7.04
C TRP A 286 12.35 -14.99 -8.43
N GLU A 287 12.14 -15.77 -9.49
CA GLU A 287 12.35 -15.32 -10.87
C GLU A 287 11.48 -14.09 -11.18
N THR A 288 10.21 -14.14 -10.81
CA THR A 288 9.26 -13.04 -10.99
C THR A 288 9.68 -11.82 -10.16
N PHE A 289 10.07 -12.04 -8.90
CA PHE A 289 10.50 -10.98 -7.99
C PHE A 289 11.77 -10.27 -8.49
N TYR A 290 12.77 -11.03 -8.96
CA TYR A 290 13.97 -10.45 -9.58
C TYR A 290 13.65 -9.70 -10.87
N HIS A 291 12.70 -10.21 -11.66
CA HIS A 291 12.22 -9.49 -12.84
C HIS A 291 11.60 -8.15 -12.47
N VAL A 292 10.74 -8.10 -11.44
CA VAL A 292 10.16 -6.86 -10.93
C VAL A 292 11.24 -5.88 -10.44
N LEU A 293 12.17 -6.34 -9.60
CA LEU A 293 13.27 -5.51 -9.11
C LEU A 293 14.18 -4.95 -10.23
N SER A 294 14.26 -5.63 -11.37
CA SER A 294 15.08 -5.16 -12.49
C SER A 294 14.61 -3.83 -13.07
N TYR A 295 13.32 -3.49 -12.93
CA TYR A 295 12.73 -2.24 -13.42
C TYR A 295 12.77 -1.06 -12.44
N ILE A 296 13.16 -1.30 -11.18
CA ILE A 296 13.17 -0.27 -10.14
C ILE A 296 14.59 0.28 -10.00
N ASP A 297 14.77 1.58 -10.21
CA ASP A 297 16.07 2.22 -10.04
C ASP A 297 16.55 2.13 -8.58
N GLU A 298 17.87 2.10 -8.37
CA GLU A 298 18.45 1.93 -7.03
C GLU A 298 18.14 3.12 -6.12
N ASP A 299 18.08 4.34 -6.66
CA ASP A 299 17.72 5.53 -5.88
C ASP A 299 16.28 5.48 -5.36
N VAL A 300 15.38 4.83 -6.12
CA VAL A 300 14.00 4.56 -5.71
C VAL A 300 13.97 3.56 -4.54
N LEU A 301 14.71 2.45 -4.64
CA LEU A 301 14.81 1.46 -3.55
C LEU A 301 15.49 2.04 -2.29
N ASN A 302 16.39 2.99 -2.45
CA ASN A 302 17.09 3.62 -1.33
C ASN A 302 16.31 4.79 -0.69
N ASP A 303 15.10 5.12 -1.14
CA ASP A 303 14.34 6.26 -0.63
C ASP A 303 13.63 5.97 0.70
N SER A 304 14.03 6.67 1.77
CA SER A 304 13.46 6.50 3.12
C SER A 304 12.01 6.97 3.25
N ARG A 305 11.50 7.79 2.32
CA ARG A 305 10.11 8.27 2.36
C ARG A 305 9.13 7.12 2.13
N ILE A 306 9.51 6.20 1.24
CA ILE A 306 8.70 5.05 0.83
C ILE A 306 9.06 3.80 1.62
N ILE A 307 10.36 3.51 1.76
CA ILE A 307 10.85 2.33 2.49
C ILE A 307 11.55 2.80 3.75
N ARG A 308 10.76 3.05 4.80
CA ARG A 308 11.23 3.65 6.06
C ARG A 308 12.28 2.81 6.80
N ARG A 309 12.23 1.49 6.63
CA ARG A 309 13.06 0.53 7.37
C ARG A 309 14.38 0.33 6.62
N ASN A 310 15.49 0.78 7.20
CA ASN A 310 16.82 0.68 6.60
C ASN A 310 17.15 -0.74 6.13
N TYR A 311 16.91 -1.75 6.98
CA TYR A 311 17.21 -3.13 6.63
C TYR A 311 16.36 -3.67 5.47
N VAL A 312 15.16 -3.13 5.22
CA VAL A 312 14.34 -3.49 4.05
C VAL A 312 14.95 -2.92 2.78
N ARG A 313 15.39 -1.66 2.82
CA ARG A 313 16.14 -1.05 1.70
C ARG A 313 17.41 -1.84 1.40
N SER A 314 18.19 -2.14 2.43
CA SER A 314 19.39 -2.99 2.36
C SER A 314 19.10 -4.36 1.74
N PHE A 315 18.00 -5.01 2.12
CA PHE A 315 17.60 -6.31 1.61
C PHE A 315 17.16 -6.26 0.13
N LEU A 316 16.33 -5.28 -0.25
CA LEU A 316 15.90 -5.14 -1.65
C LEU A 316 17.09 -4.76 -2.56
N MET A 317 18.02 -3.94 -2.08
CA MET A 317 19.27 -3.62 -2.77
C MET A 317 20.12 -4.88 -2.95
N TYR A 318 20.27 -5.69 -1.89
CA TYR A 318 20.95 -6.98 -1.93
C TYR A 318 20.36 -7.90 -3.02
N LEU A 319 19.03 -7.96 -3.12
CA LEU A 319 18.34 -8.81 -4.09
C LEU A 319 18.49 -8.28 -5.53
N LYS A 320 18.37 -6.96 -5.73
CA LYS A 320 18.47 -6.33 -7.06
C LYS A 320 19.84 -6.56 -7.70
N ASN A 321 20.91 -6.36 -6.93
CA ASN A 321 22.29 -6.41 -7.42
C ASN A 321 22.92 -7.80 -7.39
N LYS A 322 22.12 -8.85 -7.18
CA LYS A 322 22.53 -10.27 -7.24
C LYS A 322 23.93 -10.54 -6.66
N LYS A 323 24.02 -10.65 -5.33
CA LYS A 323 25.19 -11.20 -4.61
C LYS A 323 26.57 -10.54 -4.83
N GLU A 324 26.68 -9.45 -5.57
CA GLU A 324 27.91 -8.67 -5.63
C GLU A 324 27.97 -7.71 -4.44
N PHE A 325 28.66 -8.16 -3.38
CA PHE A 325 29.06 -7.31 -2.26
C PHE A 325 30.55 -7.17 -2.24
N HIS A 326 30.99 -5.96 -1.92
CA HIS A 326 32.35 -5.72 -1.49
C HIS A 326 32.32 -5.09 -0.10
N ILE A 327 33.38 -5.38 0.65
CA ILE A 327 33.62 -4.77 1.93
C ILE A 327 34.54 -3.59 1.68
N ASP A 328 34.05 -2.40 1.95
CA ASP A 328 34.88 -1.20 1.96
C ASP A 328 35.36 -0.93 3.39
N THR A 329 36.65 -0.70 3.52
CA THR A 329 37.31 -0.30 4.77
C THR A 329 37.89 1.10 4.57
N VAL A 330 37.59 2.04 5.47
CA VAL A 330 38.27 3.35 5.48
C VAL A 330 39.70 3.16 6.00
N GLU A 331 40.67 3.95 5.52
CA GLU A 331 42.13 3.79 5.74
C GLU A 331 42.59 3.58 7.20
N ASP A 332 41.78 3.97 8.19
CA ASP A 332 42.05 3.80 9.63
C ASP A 332 41.44 2.50 10.23
N GLN A 333 40.86 1.61 9.42
CA GLN A 333 40.19 0.35 9.81
C GLN A 333 39.10 0.45 10.89
N SER A 334 38.74 1.66 11.32
CA SER A 334 37.76 1.92 12.38
C SER A 334 36.31 1.81 11.89
N GLU A 335 36.10 1.91 10.57
CA GLU A 335 34.79 1.78 9.95
C GLU A 335 34.79 0.78 8.79
N ILE A 336 33.93 -0.24 8.92
CA ILE A 336 33.73 -1.30 7.94
C ILE A 336 32.33 -1.15 7.35
N TYR A 337 32.28 -0.96 6.04
CA TYR A 337 31.07 -0.77 5.26
C TYR A 337 30.80 -2.02 4.43
N LEU A 338 29.59 -2.56 4.55
CA LEU A 338 29.07 -3.53 3.59
C LEU A 338 28.36 -2.74 2.49
N LYS A 339 28.84 -2.84 1.26
CA LYS A 339 28.28 -2.11 0.12
C LYS A 339 27.76 -3.03 -0.98
N SER A 340 26.81 -2.51 -1.73
CA SER A 340 26.39 -3.03 -3.03
C SER A 340 26.35 -1.88 -4.02
N GLY A 341 27.23 -1.91 -5.02
CA GLY A 341 27.57 -0.71 -5.79
C GLY A 341 28.06 0.41 -4.87
N GLU A 342 27.57 1.63 -5.08
CA GLU A 342 27.87 2.80 -4.25
C GLU A 342 27.03 2.87 -2.95
N TYR A 343 26.07 1.96 -2.77
CA TYR A 343 25.12 2.03 -1.66
C TYR A 343 25.63 1.29 -0.43
N THR A 344 25.60 1.97 0.72
CA THR A 344 25.91 1.37 2.02
C THR A 344 24.72 0.57 2.53
N ILE A 345 24.87 -0.76 2.57
CA ILE A 345 23.87 -1.70 3.09
C ILE A 345 23.97 -1.78 4.61
N ASN A 346 25.19 -1.76 5.15
CA ASN A 346 25.45 -1.87 6.57
C ASN A 346 26.76 -1.18 6.93
N ASN A 347 26.85 -0.68 8.16
CA ASN A 347 28.09 -0.18 8.74
C ASN A 347 28.29 -0.87 10.08
N LEU A 348 29.45 -1.51 10.28
CA LEU A 348 29.77 -2.23 11.50
C LEU A 348 29.78 -1.33 12.75
N HIS A 349 30.04 -0.03 12.61
CA HIS A 349 29.91 0.96 13.69
C HIS A 349 28.49 1.00 14.30
N ASN A 350 27.46 0.67 13.53
CA ASN A 350 26.09 0.59 14.04
C ASN A 350 25.84 -0.65 14.90
N HIS A 351 26.77 -1.61 14.93
CA HIS A 351 26.64 -2.83 15.70
C HIS A 351 27.24 -2.59 17.09
N ARG A 352 26.39 -2.30 18.07
CA ARG A 352 26.84 -2.03 19.44
C ARG A 352 26.71 -3.27 20.30
N ILE A 353 27.78 -3.59 21.02
CA ILE A 353 27.79 -4.55 22.12
C ILE A 353 27.70 -3.74 23.43
N TYR A 354 26.67 -3.99 24.21
CA TYR A 354 26.57 -3.54 25.59
C TYR A 354 26.80 -4.72 26.51
N ILE A 355 27.74 -4.62 27.43
CA ILE A 355 28.00 -5.65 28.44
C ILE A 355 27.36 -5.19 29.74
N ASP A 356 26.35 -5.92 30.20
CA ASP A 356 25.62 -5.62 31.42
C ASP A 356 26.34 -6.16 32.66
N SER A 357 26.91 -7.37 32.57
CA SER A 357 27.68 -7.93 33.67
C SER A 357 28.69 -8.98 33.22
N ILE A 358 29.79 -9.05 33.96
CA ILE A 358 30.83 -10.08 33.82
C ILE A 358 30.93 -10.80 35.16
N ARG A 359 30.81 -12.12 35.15
CA ARG A 359 30.87 -12.95 36.36
C ARG A 359 31.80 -14.14 36.15
N ILE A 360 32.61 -14.43 37.16
CA ILE A 360 33.43 -15.65 37.22
C ILE A 360 32.88 -16.49 38.36
N LYS A 361 32.41 -17.71 38.05
CA LYS A 361 31.98 -18.68 39.05
C LYS A 361 32.40 -20.08 38.61
N GLU A 362 33.03 -20.84 39.50
CA GLU A 362 33.45 -22.23 39.26
C GLU A 362 34.30 -22.37 37.98
N ASN A 363 35.27 -21.47 37.77
CA ASN A 363 36.12 -21.39 36.57
C ASN A 363 35.38 -21.13 35.24
N ILE A 364 34.11 -20.71 35.28
CA ILE A 364 33.34 -20.31 34.09
C ILE A 364 33.23 -18.78 34.07
N LEU A 365 33.77 -18.16 33.01
CA LEU A 365 33.54 -16.76 32.68
C LEU A 365 32.19 -16.62 31.97
N ARG A 366 31.26 -15.88 32.58
CA ARG A 366 29.96 -15.54 31.99
C ARG A 366 29.91 -14.04 31.69
N ILE A 367 29.63 -13.71 30.44
CA ILE A 367 29.45 -12.34 29.98
C ILE A 367 27.97 -12.19 29.58
N TYR A 368 27.27 -11.26 30.21
CA TYR A 368 25.89 -10.92 29.92
C TYR A 368 25.84 -9.54 29.27
N GLY A 369 24.97 -9.39 28.28
CA GLY A 369 24.88 -8.15 27.54
C GLY A 369 23.87 -8.23 26.41
N THR A 370 23.80 -7.13 25.66
CA THR A 370 23.00 -7.02 24.44
C THR A 370 23.89 -6.73 23.25
N PHE A 371 23.61 -7.36 22.12
CA PHE A 371 24.24 -7.05 20.84
C PHE A 371 23.16 -6.52 19.91
N THR A 372 23.38 -5.32 19.38
CA THR A 372 22.52 -4.73 18.36
C THR A 372 23.13 -5.00 17.01
N SER A 373 22.40 -5.67 16.13
CA SER A 373 22.84 -5.98 14.78
C SER A 373 21.66 -5.97 13.82
N SER A 374 21.94 -5.60 12.57
CA SER A 374 21.02 -5.77 11.44
C SER A 374 21.12 -7.16 10.79
N CYS A 375 22.02 -8.02 11.27
CA CYS A 375 22.15 -9.41 10.84
C CYS A 375 21.28 -10.35 11.69
N ASP A 376 20.84 -11.46 11.09
CA ASP A 376 20.10 -12.51 11.80
C ASP A 376 20.96 -13.13 12.91
N SER A 377 20.42 -13.22 14.13
CA SER A 377 21.14 -13.75 15.29
C SER A 377 21.58 -15.20 15.14
N SER A 378 20.87 -16.00 14.34
CA SER A 378 21.22 -17.38 14.02
C SER A 378 22.49 -17.50 13.16
N THR A 379 22.86 -16.44 12.45
CA THR A 379 24.04 -16.39 11.58
C THR A 379 25.28 -15.81 12.27
N LEU A 380 25.10 -15.21 13.44
CA LEU A 380 26.17 -14.59 14.20
C LEU A 380 26.99 -15.63 14.95
N LYS A 381 28.31 -15.54 14.81
CA LYS A 381 29.26 -16.35 15.59
C LYS A 381 30.10 -15.43 16.45
N PHE A 382 29.95 -15.56 17.77
CA PHE A 382 30.83 -14.91 18.74
C PHE A 382 32.01 -15.83 19.04
N LYS A 383 33.22 -15.29 18.99
CA LYS A 383 34.45 -15.99 19.38
C LYS A 383 35.14 -15.18 20.46
N ALA A 384 35.61 -15.83 21.51
CA ALA A 384 36.42 -15.16 22.52
C ALA A 384 37.89 -15.39 22.20
N ILE A 385 38.68 -14.31 22.12
CA ILE A 385 40.12 -14.39 21.86
C ILE A 385 40.86 -13.97 23.12
N LYS A 386 41.61 -14.91 23.70
CA LYS A 386 42.49 -14.65 24.84
C LYS A 386 43.90 -14.41 24.31
N THR A 387 44.49 -13.27 24.67
CA THR A 387 45.90 -12.98 24.35
C THR A 387 46.75 -13.33 25.54
N LEU A 388 47.69 -14.27 25.36
CA LEU A 388 48.64 -14.70 26.39
C LEU A 388 49.77 -13.67 26.56
N PRO A 389 50.48 -13.66 27.70
CA PRO A 389 51.58 -12.72 27.95
C PRO A 389 52.74 -12.78 26.94
N ASN A 390 52.89 -13.92 26.25
CA ASN A 390 53.87 -14.12 25.17
C ASN A 390 53.36 -13.63 23.80
N GLY A 391 52.15 -13.08 23.72
CA GLY A 391 51.51 -12.59 22.50
C GLY A 391 50.73 -13.65 21.72
N GLU A 392 50.73 -14.92 22.13
CA GLU A 392 49.94 -15.97 21.49
C GLU A 392 48.43 -15.74 21.71
N LYS A 393 47.61 -16.10 20.72
CA LYS A 393 46.16 -15.92 20.76
C LYS A 393 45.46 -17.28 20.80
N GLU A 394 44.69 -17.52 21.84
CA GLU A 394 43.81 -18.69 21.98
C GLU A 394 42.38 -18.29 21.61
N ILE A 395 41.73 -19.05 20.72
CA ILE A 395 40.35 -18.81 20.26
C ILE A 395 39.43 -19.82 20.95
N PHE A 396 38.40 -19.31 21.63
CA PHE A 396 37.38 -20.07 22.35
C PHE A 396 36.00 -19.89 21.71
#